data_AF-A0A9C9NHU0-F1
#
_entry.id   AF-A0A9C9NHU0-F1
#
_cell.length_a   1.000
_cell.length_b   1.000
_cell.length_c   1.000
_cell.angle_alpha   90.00
_cell.angle_beta   90.00
_cell.angle_gamma   90.00
#
_symmetry.space_group_name_H-M   'P 1'
#
loop_
_entity.id
_entity.type
_entity.pdbx_description
1 polymer ?
#
loop_
_entity_poly.entity_id
_entity_poly.type
_entity_poly.pdbx_seq_one_letter_code
_entity_poly.pdbx_strand_id
1 'polypeptide(L)'
;MEEELKQLLLWTTRSIEIVGIIVIVAGTIIATATFLRDRTAGNVANSFHRFRSGLGRAILLGLEFLVAADIINTVAIEPTLESVAVLAGIVLIRTFLSFSLEVEIEGRWPWRRARSTASELNRRTAGCPRLPDHRLMQRGMLPRPFPPHPCYTAG
;
A
#
# COMPACT_ATOMS: atom_id res chain seq x y z
N MET A 1 -9.59 -3.10 39.38
CA MET A 1 -8.63 -2.70 38.33
C MET A 1 -8.92 -3.41 37.01
N GLU A 2 -9.18 -4.72 37.01
CA GLU A 2 -9.60 -5.50 35.83
C GLU A 2 -10.84 -4.93 35.08
N GLU A 3 -11.88 -4.52 35.81
CA GLU A 3 -13.12 -3.96 35.21
C GLU A 3 -12.91 -2.60 34.51
N GLU A 4 -12.05 -1.74 35.08
CA GLU A 4 -11.68 -0.44 34.49
C GLU A 4 -10.89 -0.63 33.19
N LEU A 5 -9.98 -1.61 33.18
CA LEU A 5 -9.19 -1.96 31.99
C LEU A 5 -10.09 -2.51 30.88
N LYS A 6 -11.04 -3.39 31.21
CA LYS A 6 -12.01 -3.94 30.24
C LYS A 6 -12.88 -2.84 29.65
N GLN A 7 -13.38 -1.90 30.45
CA GLN A 7 -14.13 -0.76 29.94
C GLN A 7 -13.30 0.11 29.00
N LEU A 8 -12.07 0.49 29.39
CA LEU A 8 -11.19 1.30 28.57
C LEU A 8 -10.84 0.62 27.23
N LEU A 9 -10.57 -0.69 27.25
CA LEU A 9 -10.30 -1.47 26.06
C LEU A 9 -11.51 -1.51 25.12
N LEU A 10 -12.71 -1.76 25.65
CA LEU A 10 -13.94 -1.78 24.86
C LEU A 10 -14.22 -0.42 24.18
N TRP A 11 -14.05 0.69 24.91
CA TRP A 11 -14.23 2.03 24.35
C TRP A 11 -13.18 2.35 23.27
N THR A 12 -11.92 1.96 23.51
CA THR A 12 -10.82 2.19 22.56
C THR A 12 -11.02 1.40 21.29
N THR A 13 -11.27 0.09 21.40
CA THR A 13 -11.54 -0.80 20.25
C THR A 13 -12.72 -0.29 19.43
N ARG A 14 -13.85 0.01 20.08
CA ARG A 14 -15.04 0.52 19.40
C ARG A 14 -14.79 1.84 18.68
N SER A 15 -14.00 2.73 19.26
CA SER A 15 -13.65 4.00 18.61
C SER A 15 -12.84 3.77 17.33
N ILE A 16 -11.85 2.88 17.38
CA ILE A 16 -11.01 2.55 16.21
C ILE A 16 -11.83 1.87 15.12
N GLU A 17 -12.72 0.94 15.48
CA GLU A 17 -13.64 0.28 14.56
C GLU A 17 -14.53 1.29 13.84
N ILE A 18 -15.16 2.20 14.59
CA ILE A 18 -16.01 3.27 14.04
C ILE A 18 -15.21 4.15 13.08
N VAL A 19 -13.99 4.55 13.44
CA VAL A 19 -13.12 5.36 12.57
C VAL A 19 -12.84 4.62 11.26
N GLY A 20 -12.47 3.35 11.34
CA GLY A 20 -12.22 2.52 10.15
C GLY A 20 -13.44 2.44 9.23
N ILE A 21 -14.62 2.18 9.78
CA ILE A 21 -15.89 2.16 9.04
C ILE A 21 -16.17 3.51 8.38
N ILE A 22 -16.00 4.62 9.13
CA ILE A 22 -16.20 5.98 8.60
C ILE A 22 -15.27 6.25 7.41
N VAL A 23 -13.99 5.85 7.51
CA VAL A 23 -13.01 6.02 6.42
C VAL A 23 -13.44 5.27 5.16
N ILE A 24 -13.89 4.01 5.28
CA ILE A 24 -14.39 3.21 4.15
C ILE A 24 -15.60 3.89 3.51
N VAL A 25 -16.58 4.28 4.34
CA VAL A 25 -17.83 4.88 3.86
C VAL A 25 -17.55 6.24 3.19
N ALA A 26 -16.79 7.11 3.84
CA ALA A 26 -16.46 8.42 3.30
C ALA A 26 -15.68 8.31 1.98
N GLY A 27 -14.65 7.46 1.93
CA GLY A 27 -13.89 7.25 0.71
C GLY A 27 -14.73 6.64 -0.42
N THR A 28 -15.67 5.75 -0.10
CA THR A 28 -16.64 5.21 -1.06
C THR A 28 -17.56 6.29 -1.63
N ILE A 29 -18.09 7.16 -0.77
CA ILE A 29 -18.94 8.29 -1.17
C ILE A 29 -18.15 9.24 -2.10
N ILE A 30 -16.93 9.62 -1.71
CA ILE A 30 -16.09 10.53 -2.50
C ILE A 30 -15.74 9.92 -3.87
N ALA A 31 -15.33 8.65 -3.90
CA ALA A 31 -15.04 7.95 -5.16
C ALA A 31 -16.28 7.88 -6.06
N THR A 32 -17.46 7.60 -5.49
CA THR A 32 -18.71 7.52 -6.25
C THR A 32 -19.14 8.88 -6.78
N ALA A 33 -19.04 9.94 -5.98
CA ALA A 33 -19.38 11.30 -6.38
C ALA A 33 -18.48 11.82 -7.52
N THR A 34 -17.17 11.56 -7.42
CA THR A 34 -16.21 11.91 -8.48
C THR A 34 -16.45 11.11 -9.77
N PHE A 35 -16.76 9.81 -9.65
CA PHE A 35 -17.12 8.99 -10.81
C PHE A 35 -18.39 9.48 -11.53
N LEU A 36 -19.44 9.82 -10.79
CA LEU A 36 -20.68 10.36 -11.35
C LEU A 36 -20.42 11.68 -12.10
N ARG A 37 -19.59 12.55 -11.53
CA ARG A 37 -19.19 13.82 -12.15
C ARG A 37 -18.35 13.63 -13.41
N ASP A 38 -17.43 12.68 -13.43
CA ASP A 38 -16.59 12.42 -14.60
C ASP A 38 -17.34 11.68 -15.71
N ARG A 39 -18.36 10.90 -15.35
CA ARG A 39 -19.21 10.19 -16.32
C ARG A 39 -20.05 11.17 -17.15
N THR A 40 -20.57 12.23 -16.53
CA THR A 40 -21.32 13.27 -17.26
C THR A 40 -20.44 14.07 -18.22
N ALA A 41 -19.11 14.06 -18.03
CA ALA A 41 -18.13 14.67 -18.92
C ALA A 41 -17.66 13.76 -20.09
N GLY A 42 -18.18 12.54 -20.23
CA GLY A 42 -18.00 11.69 -21.41
C GLY A 42 -16.75 10.79 -21.45
N ASN A 43 -15.94 10.71 -20.39
CA ASN A 43 -14.65 10.00 -20.41
C ASN A 43 -14.67 8.63 -19.69
N VAL A 44 -15.62 7.76 -20.07
CA VAL A 44 -16.05 6.58 -19.31
C VAL A 44 -14.92 5.58 -18.95
N ALA A 45 -13.99 5.30 -19.87
CA ALA A 45 -12.94 4.30 -19.66
C ALA A 45 -11.94 4.70 -18.56
N ASN A 46 -11.54 5.97 -18.53
CA ASN A 46 -10.58 6.45 -17.53
C ASN A 46 -11.26 6.73 -16.17
N SER A 47 -12.55 7.07 -16.17
CA SER A 47 -13.33 7.28 -14.95
C SER A 47 -13.49 6.00 -14.13
N PHE A 48 -13.67 4.84 -14.78
CA PHE A 48 -13.80 3.57 -14.08
C PHE A 48 -12.51 3.13 -13.37
N HIS A 49 -11.35 3.33 -14.01
CA HIS A 49 -10.07 3.00 -13.39
C HIS A 49 -9.78 3.89 -12.18
N ARG A 50 -10.06 5.20 -12.28
CA ARG A 50 -9.94 6.14 -11.16
C ARG A 50 -10.90 5.82 -10.02
N PHE A 51 -12.14 5.44 -10.33
CA PHE A 51 -13.11 4.98 -9.34
C PHE A 51 -12.62 3.76 -8.56
N ARG A 52 -12.17 2.70 -9.25
CA ARG A 52 -11.62 1.50 -8.59
C ARG A 52 -10.38 1.82 -7.75
N SER A 53 -9.48 2.67 -8.24
CA SER A 53 -8.28 3.07 -7.48
C SER A 53 -8.65 3.87 -6.21
N GLY A 54 -9.62 4.79 -6.31
CA GLY A 54 -10.12 5.55 -5.16
C GLY A 54 -10.79 4.65 -4.12
N LEU A 55 -11.65 3.73 -4.56
CA LEU A 55 -12.26 2.73 -3.68
C LEU A 55 -11.23 1.83 -3.02
N GLY A 56 -10.28 1.30 -3.78
CA GLY A 56 -9.22 0.44 -3.25
C GLY A 56 -8.42 1.13 -2.16
N ARG A 57 -8.02 2.40 -2.38
CA ARG A 57 -7.30 3.20 -1.38
C ARG A 57 -8.11 3.44 -0.10
N ALA A 58 -9.38 3.77 -0.23
CA ALA A 58 -10.26 3.97 0.91
C ALA A 58 -10.46 2.69 1.73
N ILE A 59 -10.66 1.56 1.04
CA ILE A 59 -10.82 0.25 1.66
C ILE A 59 -9.53 -0.19 2.35
N LEU A 60 -8.37 -0.06 1.71
CA LEU A 60 -7.07 -0.42 2.30
C LEU A 60 -6.81 0.38 3.59
N LEU A 61 -6.99 1.71 3.54
CA LEU A 61 -6.80 2.57 4.70
C LEU A 61 -7.79 2.24 5.82
N GLY A 62 -9.07 2.06 5.48
CA GLY A 62 -10.08 1.66 6.46
C GLY A 62 -9.75 0.31 7.11
N LEU A 63 -9.33 -0.66 6.30
CA LEU A 63 -8.91 -1.96 6.78
C LEU A 63 -7.75 -1.82 7.77
N GLU A 64 -6.72 -1.00 7.54
CA GLU A 64 -5.64 -0.79 8.52
C GLU A 64 -6.20 -0.47 9.93
N PHE A 65 -7.19 0.41 10.03
CA PHE A 65 -7.89 0.69 11.28
C PHE A 65 -8.69 -0.50 11.81
N LEU A 66 -9.46 -1.20 10.97
CA LEU A 66 -10.21 -2.38 11.40
C LEU A 66 -9.29 -3.49 11.95
N VAL A 67 -8.03 -3.63 11.47
CA VAL A 67 -7.12 -4.66 11.99
C VAL A 67 -6.59 -4.27 13.34
N ALA A 68 -6.32 -2.99 13.55
CA ALA A 68 -5.87 -2.50 14.83
C ALA A 68 -6.94 -2.81 15.89
N ALA A 69 -8.22 -2.56 15.58
CA ALA A 69 -9.33 -2.92 16.45
C ALA A 69 -9.41 -4.45 16.72
N ASP A 70 -9.32 -5.28 15.67
CA ASP A 70 -9.37 -6.74 15.80
C ASP A 70 -8.22 -7.30 16.64
N ILE A 71 -7.00 -6.81 16.46
CA ILE A 71 -5.83 -7.24 17.26
C ILE A 71 -6.03 -6.86 18.74
N ILE A 72 -6.49 -5.64 19.03
CA ILE A 72 -6.71 -5.19 20.41
C ILE A 72 -7.78 -6.06 21.08
N ASN A 73 -8.90 -6.31 20.41
CA ASN A 73 -10.00 -7.12 20.95
C ASN A 73 -9.56 -8.56 21.27
N THR A 74 -8.63 -9.10 20.48
CA THR A 74 -8.23 -10.49 20.59
C THR A 74 -7.09 -10.74 21.57
N VAL A 75 -6.21 -9.77 21.80
CA VAL A 75 -5.19 -9.83 22.85
C VAL A 75 -5.81 -9.57 24.24
N ALA A 76 -6.91 -8.81 24.31
CA ALA A 76 -7.55 -8.39 25.55
C ALA A 76 -8.48 -9.43 26.21
N ILE A 77 -8.98 -10.41 25.46
CA ILE A 77 -9.94 -11.41 25.95
C ILE A 77 -9.20 -12.73 26.12
N GLU A 78 -9.34 -13.37 27.30
CA GLU A 78 -8.60 -14.59 27.70
C GLU A 78 -8.39 -15.58 26.54
N PRO A 79 -7.13 -15.95 26.23
CA PRO A 79 -6.82 -16.76 25.07
C PRO A 79 -7.29 -18.20 25.28
N THR A 80 -8.48 -18.52 24.77
CA THR A 80 -8.95 -19.90 24.60
C THR A 80 -8.62 -20.39 23.19
N LEU A 81 -8.42 -21.70 22.99
CA LEU A 81 -8.16 -22.28 21.67
C LEU A 81 -9.27 -21.98 20.65
N GLU A 82 -10.52 -21.88 21.11
CA GLU A 82 -11.67 -21.51 20.28
C GLU A 82 -11.60 -20.03 19.86
N SER A 83 -11.32 -19.12 20.80
CA SER A 83 -11.14 -17.69 20.52
C SER A 83 -9.99 -17.43 19.53
N VAL A 84 -8.88 -18.17 19.66
CA VAL A 84 -7.74 -18.09 18.74
C VAL A 84 -8.11 -18.63 17.34
N ALA A 85 -8.91 -19.69 17.24
CA ALA A 85 -9.37 -20.22 15.96
C ALA A 85 -10.28 -19.23 15.21
N VAL A 86 -11.21 -18.59 15.93
CA VAL A 86 -12.07 -17.52 15.37
C VAL A 86 -11.23 -16.33 14.91
N LEU A 87 -10.26 -15.89 15.73
CA LEU A 87 -9.32 -14.83 15.37
C LEU A 87 -8.55 -15.15 14.09
N ALA A 88 -7.98 -16.35 14.00
CA ALA A 88 -7.25 -16.79 12.82
C ALA A 88 -8.14 -16.80 11.57
N GLY A 89 -9.42 -17.20 11.71
CA GLY A 89 -10.41 -17.12 10.64
C GLY A 89 -10.66 -15.70 10.15
N ILE A 90 -10.87 -14.75 11.06
CA ILE A 90 -11.10 -13.33 10.73
C ILE A 90 -9.88 -12.74 10.01
N VAL A 91 -8.67 -12.96 10.54
CA VAL A 91 -7.41 -12.48 9.93
C VAL A 91 -7.20 -13.08 8.55
N LEU A 92 -7.51 -14.37 8.36
CA LEU A 92 -7.35 -15.06 7.08
C LEU A 92 -8.32 -14.52 6.02
N ILE A 93 -9.60 -14.38 6.35
CA ILE A 93 -10.62 -13.81 5.45
C ILE A 93 -10.21 -12.40 5.05
N ARG A 94 -9.82 -11.58 6.03
CA ARG A 94 -9.39 -10.21 5.80
C ARG A 94 -8.16 -10.13 4.89
N THR A 95 -7.15 -10.95 5.13
CA THR A 95 -5.93 -10.98 4.31
C THR A 95 -6.26 -11.40 2.89
N PHE A 96 -7.10 -12.43 2.73
CA PHE A 96 -7.52 -12.91 1.42
C PHE A 96 -8.32 -11.88 0.63
N LEU A 97 -9.31 -11.21 1.25
CA LEU A 97 -10.11 -10.18 0.60
C LEU A 97 -9.28 -8.94 0.22
N SER A 98 -8.42 -8.48 1.13
CA SER A 98 -7.52 -7.36 0.86
C SER A 98 -6.60 -7.67 -0.34
N PHE A 99 -6.01 -8.87 -0.34
CA PHE A 99 -5.11 -9.32 -1.39
C PHE A 99 -5.81 -9.50 -2.74
N SER A 100 -7.02 -10.06 -2.76
CA SER A 100 -7.81 -10.26 -3.97
C SER A 100 -8.16 -8.92 -4.64
N LEU A 101 -8.57 -7.92 -3.85
CA LEU A 101 -8.89 -6.58 -4.36
C LEU A 101 -7.64 -5.87 -4.93
N GLU A 102 -6.50 -5.97 -4.26
CA GLU A 102 -5.25 -5.36 -4.73
C GLU A 102 -4.78 -5.98 -6.07
N VAL A 103 -4.89 -7.31 -6.20
CA VAL A 103 -4.57 -8.02 -7.45
C VAL A 103 -5.50 -7.64 -8.60
N GLU A 104 -6.79 -7.48 -8.33
CA GLU A 104 -7.78 -7.08 -9.33
C GLU A 104 -7.58 -5.64 -9.82
N ILE A 105 -7.26 -4.71 -8.90
CA ILE A 105 -7.06 -3.29 -9.22
C ILE A 105 -5.76 -3.07 -10.01
N GLU A 106 -4.66 -3.73 -9.64
CA GLU A 106 -3.38 -3.57 -10.34
C GLU A 106 -3.22 -4.46 -11.58
N GLY A 107 -4.05 -5.51 -11.72
CA GLY A 107 -3.96 -6.49 -12.80
C GLY A 107 -2.59 -7.20 -12.88
N ARG A 108 -1.76 -7.04 -11.84
CA ARG A 108 -0.35 -7.42 -11.78
C ARG A 108 -0.04 -7.81 -10.35
N TRP A 109 0.39 -9.06 -10.16
CA TRP A 109 0.80 -9.53 -8.85
C TRP A 109 1.86 -8.61 -8.22
N PRO A 110 1.82 -8.35 -6.89
CA PRO A 110 2.69 -7.38 -6.23
C PRO A 110 4.19 -7.65 -6.44
N TRP A 111 4.58 -8.93 -6.54
CA TRP A 111 5.97 -9.34 -6.86
C TRP A 111 6.41 -9.03 -8.30
N ARG A 112 5.51 -8.64 -9.22
CA ARG A 112 5.86 -8.10 -10.54
C ARG A 112 6.20 -6.60 -10.48
N ARG A 113 5.62 -5.81 -9.56
CA ARG A 113 5.92 -4.36 -9.43
C ARG A 113 7.40 -4.09 -9.12
N ALA A 114 8.00 -4.88 -8.24
CA ALA A 114 9.43 -4.76 -7.90
C ALA A 114 10.36 -4.97 -9.12
N ARG A 115 9.97 -5.83 -10.07
CA ARG A 115 10.76 -6.10 -11.29
C ARG A 115 10.65 -4.99 -12.34
N SER A 116 9.55 -4.25 -12.40
CA SER A 116 9.42 -3.11 -13.32
C SER A 116 10.34 -1.95 -12.93
N THR A 117 10.45 -1.60 -11.64
CA THR A 117 11.35 -0.52 -11.19
C THR A 117 12.82 -0.87 -11.43
N ALA A 118 13.21 -2.12 -11.16
CA ALA A 118 14.57 -2.60 -11.43
C ALA A 118 14.91 -2.62 -12.94
N SER A 119 13.95 -2.99 -13.80
CA SER A 119 14.18 -2.99 -15.26
C SER A 119 14.17 -1.58 -15.87
N GLU A 120 13.45 -0.62 -15.29
CA GLU A 120 13.49 0.80 -15.66
C GLU A 120 14.85 1.42 -15.30
N LEU A 121 15.35 1.17 -14.09
CA LEU A 121 16.69 1.57 -13.64
C LEU A 121 17.79 0.92 -14.50
N ASN A 122 17.64 -0.37 -14.81
CA ASN A 122 18.57 -1.08 -15.69
C ASN A 122 18.55 -0.52 -17.12
N ARG A 123 17.39 -0.13 -17.67
CA ARG A 123 17.31 0.54 -18.98
C ARG A 123 17.94 1.93 -18.98
N ARG A 124 17.74 2.71 -17.92
CA ARG A 124 18.38 4.03 -17.77
C ARG A 124 19.90 3.93 -17.66
N THR A 125 20.41 2.86 -17.06
CA THR A 125 21.85 2.64 -16.86
C THR A 125 22.52 1.80 -17.95
N ALA A 126 21.77 1.04 -18.76
CA ALA A 126 22.28 0.21 -19.85
C ALA A 126 23.03 1.01 -20.94
N GLY A 127 22.74 2.30 -21.07
CA GLY A 127 23.44 3.22 -21.96
C GLY A 127 24.55 4.05 -21.30
N CYS A 128 24.76 3.94 -19.98
CA CYS A 128 25.78 4.73 -19.30
C CYS A 128 27.16 4.02 -19.40
N PRO A 129 28.24 4.75 -19.70
CA PRO A 129 29.59 4.21 -19.60
C PRO A 129 29.84 3.68 -18.19
N ARG A 130 30.42 2.47 -18.05
CA ARG A 130 30.88 1.97 -16.75
C ARG A 130 31.93 2.93 -16.21
N LEU A 131 31.68 3.50 -15.03
CA LEU A 131 32.65 4.36 -14.34
C LEU A 131 33.92 3.52 -14.07
N PRO A 132 35.13 4.06 -14.31
CA PRO A 132 36.36 3.35 -13.99
C PRO A 132 36.44 3.02 -12.50
N ASP A 133 37.03 1.88 -12.18
CA ASP A 133 37.20 1.37 -10.82
C ASP A 133 37.84 2.45 -9.92
N HIS A 134 37.34 2.57 -8.67
CA HIS A 134 37.77 3.56 -7.69
C HIS A 134 39.29 3.53 -7.46
N ARG A 135 39.93 2.37 -7.66
CA ARG A 135 41.40 2.21 -7.60
C ARG A 135 42.17 3.00 -8.68
N LEU A 136 41.59 3.22 -9.85
CA LEU A 136 42.21 4.01 -10.93
C LEU A 136 42.08 5.52 -10.68
N MET A 137 40.98 5.94 -10.04
CA MET A 137 40.78 7.34 -9.64
C MET A 137 41.79 7.79 -8.58
N GLN A 138 42.10 6.94 -7.60
CA GLN A 138 43.09 7.26 -6.55
C GLN A 138 44.54 7.31 -7.08
N ARG A 139 44.84 6.63 -8.19
CA ARG A 139 46.18 6.62 -8.78
C ARG A 139 46.44 7.77 -9.75
N GLY A 140 45.51 8.71 -9.91
CA GLY A 140 45.63 9.83 -10.87
C GLY A 140 45.69 9.37 -12.33
N MET A 141 45.39 8.10 -12.61
CA MET A 141 45.43 7.50 -13.94
C MET A 141 44.03 7.56 -14.55
N LEU A 142 43.47 8.77 -14.64
CA LEU A 142 42.22 9.00 -15.34
C LEU A 142 42.52 9.12 -16.84
N PRO A 143 41.86 8.34 -17.72
CA PRO A 143 41.82 8.70 -19.13
C PRO A 143 41.15 10.07 -19.28
N ARG A 144 41.39 10.75 -20.40
CA ARG A 144 40.93 12.10 -20.78
C ARG A 144 39.52 12.46 -20.25
N PRO A 145 39.21 13.76 -20.02
CA PRO A 145 37.96 14.19 -19.40
C PRO A 145 36.74 13.49 -20.03
N PHE A 146 35.90 12.90 -19.17
CA PHE A 146 34.70 12.18 -19.60
C PHE A 146 33.76 13.15 -20.34
N PRO A 147 33.22 12.76 -21.51
CA PRO A 147 32.22 13.58 -22.17
C PRO A 147 30.99 13.71 -21.27
N PRO A 148 30.31 14.88 -21.26
CA PRO A 148 29.10 15.07 -20.47
C PRO A 148 28.03 14.09 -20.96
N HIS A 149 27.67 13.14 -20.09
CA HIS A 149 26.60 12.18 -20.33
C HIS A 149 25.40 12.54 -19.43
N PRO A 150 24.16 12.47 -19.92
CA PRO A 150 22.96 12.80 -19.13
C PRO A 150 22.81 11.95 -17.84
N CYS A 151 23.52 10.82 -17.75
CA CYS A 151 23.59 10.00 -16.54
C CYS A 151 24.33 10.66 -15.36
N TYR A 152 25.23 11.61 -15.61
CA TYR A 152 26.09 12.24 -14.57
C TYR A 152 25.56 13.59 -14.10
N THR A 153 24.55 14.14 -14.77
CA THR A 153 23.99 15.48 -14.50
C THR A 153 22.64 15.44 -13.77
N ALA A 154 22.11 14.25 -13.46
CA ALA A 154 20.89 14.10 -12.68
C ALA A 154 21.22 13.98 -11.18
N GLY A 155 21.58 15.10 -10.58
CA GLY A 155 21.68 15.29 -9.12
C GLY A 155 20.65 16.31 -8.67
#